data_AF-A0A349PJF2-F1
#
_entry.id   AF-A0A349PJF2-F1
#
_cell.length_a   1.000
_cell.length_b   1.000
_cell.length_c   1.000
_cell.angle_alpha   90.00
_cell.angle_beta   90.00
_cell.angle_gamma   90.00
#
_symmetry.space_group_name_H-M   'P 1'
#
loop_
_entity.id
_entity.type
_entity.pdbx_description
1 polymer ?
#
loop_
_entity_poly.entity_id
_entity_poly.type
_entity_poly.pdbx_seq_one_letter_code
_entity_poly.pdbx_strand_id
1 'polypeptide(L)'
;ADNAAPTVTAFTIPSTSTSLTVSISSFTATDDTAVTGYKLTESATAPEAGAAGWTETAPTSYTFTNEGSNTLYAWAKDAAGNVSTSLNDSVTITLPTYTIGGTISDLTGTVILQNNAGDNLSRSATGSFTFATALHSSDAYAVTVLTQPTGQTCTVSSGTGTVASANITNVSVSCADNAAP
;
A
#
# COMPACT_ATOMS: atom_id res chain seq x y z
N ALA A 1 -37.69 6.31 -28.73
CA ALA A 1 -36.92 6.61 -27.52
C ALA A 1 -36.32 5.29 -27.09
N ASP A 2 -35.03 5.28 -26.81
CA ASP A 2 -34.39 4.10 -26.25
C ASP A 2 -34.74 4.02 -24.77
N ASN A 3 -35.14 2.83 -24.33
CA ASN A 3 -35.55 2.54 -22.97
C ASN A 3 -34.76 1.35 -22.40
N ALA A 4 -33.87 0.74 -23.18
CA ALA A 4 -33.02 -0.35 -22.72
C ALA A 4 -31.77 0.22 -22.06
N ALA A 5 -31.32 -0.41 -20.99
CA ALA A 5 -30.01 -0.11 -20.42
C ALA A 5 -28.93 -0.89 -21.17
N PRO A 6 -27.71 -0.34 -21.32
CA PRO A 6 -26.59 -1.09 -21.85
C PRO A 6 -26.28 -2.34 -21.04
N THR A 7 -25.56 -3.28 -21.65
CA THR A 7 -25.06 -4.50 -20.99
C THR A 7 -23.54 -4.53 -21.02
N VAL A 8 -22.90 -4.66 -19.86
CA VAL A 8 -21.46 -4.96 -19.77
C VAL A 8 -21.25 -6.43 -20.09
N THR A 9 -20.59 -6.72 -21.22
CA THR A 9 -20.45 -8.06 -21.78
C THR A 9 -19.16 -8.76 -21.38
N ALA A 10 -18.11 -8.01 -21.04
CA ALA A 10 -16.88 -8.54 -20.47
C ALA A 10 -16.23 -7.51 -19.56
N PHE A 11 -15.69 -7.99 -18.44
CA PHE A 11 -14.89 -7.20 -17.52
C PHE A 11 -13.93 -8.15 -16.80
N THR A 12 -12.63 -7.89 -16.92
CA THR A 12 -11.59 -8.70 -16.26
C THR A 12 -10.42 -7.87 -15.80
N ILE A 13 -9.99 -8.12 -14.57
CA ILE A 13 -8.78 -7.56 -13.94
C ILE A 13 -7.87 -8.72 -13.50
N PRO A 14 -6.56 -8.51 -13.27
CA PRO A 14 -5.72 -9.57 -12.70
C PRO A 14 -6.19 -9.94 -11.29
N SER A 15 -6.05 -11.21 -10.92
CA SER A 15 -6.42 -11.70 -9.60
C SER A 15 -5.49 -11.22 -8.48
N THR A 16 -4.28 -10.76 -8.82
CA THR A 16 -3.28 -10.24 -7.88
C THR A 16 -2.57 -9.00 -8.42
N SER A 17 -2.17 -8.08 -7.54
CA SER A 17 -1.35 -6.91 -7.89
C SER A 17 -0.38 -6.53 -6.78
N THR A 18 0.77 -5.99 -7.14
CA THR A 18 1.74 -5.36 -6.20
C THR A 18 1.68 -3.83 -6.24
N SER A 19 0.60 -3.28 -6.80
CA SER A 19 0.35 -1.85 -6.96
C SER A 19 -1.15 -1.55 -6.77
N LEU A 20 -1.47 -0.38 -6.23
CA LEU A 20 -2.85 0.12 -6.17
C LEU A 20 -3.41 0.43 -7.57
N THR A 21 -2.56 0.77 -8.54
CA THR A 21 -2.97 0.94 -9.93
C THR A 21 -2.95 -0.40 -10.64
N VAL A 22 -4.14 -0.91 -10.97
CA VAL A 22 -4.37 -2.21 -11.59
C VAL A 22 -4.83 -1.99 -13.04
N SER A 23 -4.26 -2.77 -13.96
CA SER A 23 -4.67 -2.77 -15.36
C SER A 23 -5.97 -3.55 -15.57
N ILE A 24 -6.76 -3.11 -16.55
CA ILE A 24 -8.01 -3.74 -16.95
C ILE A 24 -7.75 -4.46 -18.27
N SER A 25 -7.90 -5.78 -18.23
CA SER A 25 -7.58 -6.67 -19.35
C SER A 25 -8.73 -6.76 -20.37
N SER A 26 -9.96 -6.57 -19.91
CA SER A 26 -11.14 -6.46 -20.76
C SER A 26 -12.16 -5.56 -20.07
N PHE A 27 -12.78 -4.68 -20.83
CA PHE A 27 -13.99 -3.97 -20.44
C PHE A 27 -14.76 -3.63 -21.71
N THR A 28 -15.80 -4.42 -22.00
CA THR A 28 -16.66 -4.25 -23.17
C THR A 28 -18.11 -4.14 -22.74
N ALA A 29 -18.85 -3.27 -23.41
CA ALA A 29 -20.30 -3.16 -23.25
C ALA A 29 -20.96 -3.04 -24.61
N THR A 30 -22.21 -3.48 -24.68
CA THR A 30 -23.05 -3.39 -25.88
C THR A 30 -24.39 -2.77 -25.52
N ASP A 31 -24.99 -2.13 -26.50
CA ASP A 31 -26.29 -1.48 -26.40
C ASP A 31 -26.96 -1.56 -27.78
N ASP A 32 -28.29 -1.47 -27.85
CA ASP A 32 -29.02 -1.50 -29.12
C ASP A 32 -28.91 -0.19 -29.89
N THR A 33 -28.68 0.94 -29.21
CA THR A 33 -28.39 2.23 -29.85
C THR A 33 -26.92 2.60 -29.76
N ALA A 34 -26.40 2.84 -28.55
CA ALA A 34 -25.02 3.21 -28.31
C ALA A 34 -24.67 3.25 -26.81
N VAL A 35 -23.51 2.67 -26.46
CA VAL A 35 -22.86 2.96 -25.18
C VAL A 35 -22.18 4.32 -25.27
N THR A 36 -22.51 5.24 -24.35
CA THR A 36 -21.95 6.61 -24.32
C THR A 36 -21.10 6.90 -23.10
N GLY A 37 -21.04 5.98 -22.14
CA GLY A 37 -20.19 6.14 -20.98
C GLY A 37 -19.85 4.83 -20.31
N TYR A 38 -18.64 4.77 -19.77
CA TYR A 38 -18.09 3.70 -18.96
C TYR A 38 -17.66 4.27 -17.61
N LYS A 39 -17.87 3.52 -16.54
CA LYS A 39 -17.45 3.89 -15.19
C LYS A 39 -17.09 2.67 -14.37
N LEU A 40 -16.15 2.85 -13.45
CA LEU A 40 -15.69 1.84 -12.51
C LEU A 40 -15.87 2.38 -11.09
N THR A 41 -16.30 1.51 -10.18
CA THR A 41 -16.49 1.86 -8.76
C THR A 41 -16.11 0.71 -7.85
N GLU A 42 -15.62 1.01 -6.65
CA GLU A 42 -15.45 0.04 -5.55
C GLU A 42 -16.77 -0.26 -4.81
N SER A 43 -17.87 0.37 -5.22
CA SER A 43 -19.23 0.13 -4.69
C SER A 43 -20.06 -0.71 -5.65
N ALA A 44 -20.83 -1.65 -5.09
CA ALA A 44 -21.83 -2.44 -5.81
C ALA A 44 -23.09 -1.64 -6.19
N THR A 45 -23.25 -0.42 -5.67
CA THR A 45 -24.41 0.43 -5.97
C THR A 45 -24.18 1.15 -7.30
N ALA A 46 -25.19 1.09 -8.19
CA ALA A 46 -25.15 1.75 -9.48
C ALA A 46 -24.89 3.26 -9.32
N PRO A 47 -23.91 3.83 -10.02
CA PRO A 47 -23.71 5.27 -10.04
C PRO A 47 -24.86 5.96 -10.78
N GLU A 48 -25.21 7.17 -10.37
CA GLU A 48 -26.14 7.99 -11.13
C GLU A 48 -25.57 8.31 -12.54
N ALA A 49 -26.44 8.33 -13.55
CA ALA A 49 -26.03 8.59 -14.93
C ALA A 49 -25.36 9.97 -15.12
N GLY A 50 -25.73 10.96 -14.30
CA GLY A 50 -25.16 12.30 -14.29
C GLY A 50 -23.97 12.49 -13.33
N ALA A 51 -23.55 11.44 -12.60
CA ALA A 51 -22.44 11.55 -11.68
C ALA A 51 -21.11 11.85 -12.41
N ALA A 52 -20.19 12.57 -11.79
CA ALA A 52 -18.86 12.76 -12.36
C ALA A 52 -18.10 11.42 -12.54
N GLY A 53 -17.10 11.39 -13.44
CA GLY A 53 -16.21 10.24 -13.62
C GLY A 53 -16.68 9.19 -14.62
N TRP A 54 -17.74 9.45 -15.40
CA TRP A 54 -18.01 8.68 -16.62
C TRP A 54 -16.98 9.03 -17.70
N THR A 55 -16.56 8.03 -18.46
CA THR A 55 -15.58 8.14 -19.54
C THR A 55 -16.22 7.67 -20.85
N GLU A 56 -15.91 8.32 -21.98
CA GLU A 56 -16.50 7.94 -23.27
C GLU A 56 -16.00 6.58 -23.78
N THR A 57 -14.76 6.23 -23.41
CA THR A 57 -14.14 4.94 -23.72
C THR A 57 -13.96 4.10 -22.46
N ALA A 58 -13.94 2.79 -22.62
CA ALA A 58 -13.70 1.88 -21.50
C ALA A 58 -12.31 2.16 -20.86
N PRO A 59 -12.23 2.42 -19.54
CA PRO A 59 -10.96 2.60 -18.86
C PRO A 59 -10.07 1.38 -18.97
N THR A 60 -8.75 1.61 -19.08
CA THR A 60 -7.73 0.54 -19.18
C THR A 60 -6.99 0.29 -17.87
N SER A 61 -7.27 1.10 -16.84
CA SER A 61 -6.74 0.91 -15.49
C SER A 61 -7.67 1.53 -14.45
N TYR A 62 -7.49 1.12 -13.19
CA TYR A 62 -8.16 1.68 -12.04
C TYR A 62 -7.17 1.74 -10.86
N THR A 63 -7.22 2.82 -10.07
CA THR A 63 -6.42 2.97 -8.86
C THR A 63 -7.29 2.72 -7.64
N PHE A 64 -7.07 1.60 -6.96
CA PHE A 64 -7.75 1.25 -5.73
C PHE A 64 -7.31 2.12 -4.56
N THR A 65 -8.18 2.24 -3.56
CA THR A 65 -7.90 3.03 -2.37
C THR A 65 -7.01 2.28 -1.37
N ASN A 66 -7.20 0.96 -1.24
CA ASN A 66 -6.55 0.15 -0.22
C ASN A 66 -5.94 -1.12 -0.83
N GLU A 67 -4.92 -1.66 -0.15
CA GLU A 67 -4.48 -3.02 -0.43
C GLU A 67 -5.46 -4.07 0.14
N GLY A 68 -5.16 -5.35 -0.06
CA GLY A 68 -6.03 -6.46 0.32
C GLY A 68 -7.00 -6.87 -0.78
N SER A 69 -8.05 -7.59 -0.40
CA SER A 69 -9.08 -8.06 -1.34
C SER A 69 -10.02 -6.92 -1.70
N ASN A 70 -10.03 -6.54 -2.97
CA ASN A 70 -10.87 -5.47 -3.51
C ASN A 70 -11.70 -6.00 -4.67
N THR A 71 -12.95 -5.53 -4.78
CA THR A 71 -13.85 -5.84 -5.90
C THR A 71 -14.14 -4.57 -6.67
N LEU A 72 -14.02 -4.65 -8.00
CA LEU A 72 -14.28 -3.53 -8.90
C LEU A 72 -15.54 -3.81 -9.72
N TYR A 73 -16.44 -2.84 -9.77
CA TYR A 73 -17.71 -2.93 -10.47
C TYR A 73 -17.66 -2.06 -11.72
N ALA A 74 -17.93 -2.67 -12.86
CA ALA A 74 -17.94 -2.04 -14.18
C ALA A 74 -19.36 -1.72 -14.61
N TRP A 75 -19.56 -0.48 -15.05
CA TRP A 75 -20.85 0.08 -15.44
C TRP A 75 -20.78 0.71 -16.82
N ALA A 76 -21.85 0.60 -17.59
CA ALA A 76 -22.04 1.29 -18.85
C ALA A 76 -23.31 2.14 -18.80
N LYS A 77 -23.33 3.26 -19.54
CA LYS A 77 -24.54 4.09 -19.71
C LYS A 77 -24.77 4.46 -21.17
N ASP A 78 -26.02 4.72 -21.51
CA ASP A 78 -26.44 5.24 -22.81
C ASP A 78 -26.62 6.77 -22.77
N ALA A 79 -27.08 7.35 -23.89
CA ALA A 79 -27.40 8.77 -23.99
C ALA A 79 -28.72 9.15 -23.29
N ALA A 80 -29.63 8.19 -23.08
CA ALA A 80 -30.92 8.40 -22.44
C ALA A 80 -30.83 8.46 -20.90
N GLY A 81 -29.67 8.10 -20.34
CA GLY A 81 -29.39 8.10 -18.92
C GLY A 81 -29.68 6.77 -18.23
N ASN A 82 -29.88 5.69 -18.99
CA ASN A 82 -29.99 4.34 -18.44
C ASN A 82 -28.60 3.82 -18.09
N VAL A 83 -28.47 3.16 -16.93
CA VAL A 83 -27.23 2.58 -16.42
C VAL A 83 -27.37 1.06 -16.37
N SER A 84 -26.35 0.36 -16.86
CA SER A 84 -26.31 -1.11 -16.89
C SER A 84 -26.39 -1.73 -15.49
N THR A 85 -26.71 -3.02 -15.41
CA THR A 85 -26.27 -3.83 -14.27
C THR A 85 -24.74 -3.90 -14.26
N SER A 86 -24.12 -4.02 -13.10
CA SER A 86 -22.66 -4.18 -13.03
C SER A 86 -22.21 -5.56 -13.46
N LEU A 87 -21.08 -5.64 -14.15
CA LEU A 87 -20.20 -6.81 -14.11
C LEU A 87 -19.05 -6.50 -13.15
N ASN A 88 -18.55 -7.49 -12.41
CA ASN A 88 -17.49 -7.26 -11.44
C ASN A 88 -16.41 -8.33 -11.50
N ASP A 89 -15.24 -7.97 -11.00
CA ASP A 89 -14.11 -8.87 -10.83
C ASP A 89 -13.29 -8.41 -9.62
N SER A 90 -12.47 -9.29 -9.06
CA SER A 90 -11.75 -9.03 -7.80
C SER A 90 -10.24 -9.22 -7.93
N VAL A 91 -9.51 -8.38 -7.22
CA VAL A 91 -8.05 -8.41 -7.14
C VAL A 91 -7.61 -8.44 -5.68
N THR A 92 -6.57 -9.22 -5.39
CA THR A 92 -5.85 -9.14 -4.11
C THR A 92 -4.60 -8.29 -4.31
N ILE A 93 -4.56 -7.13 -3.68
CA ILE A 93 -3.44 -6.21 -3.74
C ILE A 93 -2.54 -6.45 -2.53
N THR A 94 -1.24 -6.57 -2.75
CA THR A 94 -0.24 -6.71 -1.68
C THR A 94 0.93 -5.79 -1.99
N LEU A 95 1.03 -4.68 -1.28
CA LEU A 95 2.09 -3.71 -1.52
C LEU A 95 3.42 -4.20 -0.93
N PRO A 96 4.55 -3.85 -1.55
CA PRO A 96 5.86 -4.21 -1.01
C PRO A 96 6.09 -3.51 0.34
N THR A 97 6.75 -4.24 1.22
CA THR A 97 7.24 -3.74 2.52
C THR A 97 8.74 -3.88 2.61
N TYR A 98 9.38 -3.02 3.39
CA TYR A 98 10.82 -2.93 3.53
C TYR A 98 11.23 -2.94 5.00
N THR A 99 12.29 -3.67 5.31
CA THR A 99 12.78 -3.81 6.69
C THR A 99 13.61 -2.61 7.11
N ILE A 100 13.55 -2.29 8.40
CA ILE A 100 14.43 -1.30 9.04
C ILE A 100 15.51 -2.03 9.83
N GLY A 101 16.76 -1.67 9.62
CA GLY A 101 17.90 -2.33 10.23
C GLY A 101 19.18 -1.53 10.14
N GLY A 102 20.23 -2.13 10.66
CA GLY A 102 21.47 -1.42 10.90
C GLY A 102 22.53 -2.26 11.57
N THR A 103 23.52 -1.59 12.16
CA THR A 103 24.60 -2.21 12.91
C THR A 103 24.78 -1.56 14.28
N ILE A 104 25.02 -2.39 15.29
CA ILE A 104 25.44 -1.97 16.63
C ILE A 104 26.95 -2.20 16.74
N SER A 105 27.70 -1.23 17.27
CA SER A 105 29.12 -1.33 17.64
C SER A 105 29.34 -1.15 19.14
N ASP A 106 30.43 -1.75 19.64
CA ASP A 106 30.98 -1.52 20.98
C ASP A 106 30.02 -1.80 22.16
N LEU A 107 28.97 -2.59 21.92
CA LEU A 107 27.98 -2.96 22.92
C LEU A 107 28.55 -3.97 23.92
N THR A 108 28.52 -3.59 25.20
CA THR A 108 28.61 -4.52 26.33
C THR A 108 27.31 -4.48 27.11
N GLY A 109 26.79 -5.65 27.49
CA GLY A 109 25.46 -5.76 28.12
C GLY A 109 24.31 -5.83 27.11
N THR A 110 23.12 -5.36 27.51
CA THR A 110 21.88 -5.45 26.72
C THR A 110 21.29 -4.08 26.43
N VAL A 111 21.08 -3.77 25.16
CA VAL A 111 20.34 -2.59 24.70
C VAL A 111 18.95 -3.00 24.22
N ILE A 112 17.96 -2.14 24.43
CA ILE A 112 16.66 -2.27 23.77
C ILE A 112 16.53 -1.11 22.79
N LEU A 113 16.54 -1.43 21.49
CA LEU A 113 16.21 -0.49 20.43
C LEU A 113 14.69 -0.51 20.20
N GLN A 114 14.16 0.60 19.73
CA GLN A 114 12.74 0.72 19.41
C GLN A 114 12.60 1.46 18.09
N ASN A 115 11.79 0.91 17.18
CA ASN A 115 11.35 1.63 16.00
C ASN A 115 9.90 2.08 16.16
N ASN A 116 9.61 3.35 15.84
CA ASN A 116 8.26 3.94 15.81
C ASN A 116 7.43 3.70 17.09
N ALA A 117 8.08 3.77 18.26
CA ALA A 117 7.44 3.61 19.56
C ALA A 117 6.74 2.25 19.84
N GLY A 118 6.95 1.22 19.01
CA GLY A 118 6.23 -0.06 19.14
C GLY A 118 7.03 -1.32 18.80
N ASP A 119 7.97 -1.25 17.85
CA ASP A 119 8.75 -2.40 17.42
C ASP A 119 10.06 -2.47 18.22
N ASN A 120 10.00 -3.14 19.38
CA ASN A 120 11.12 -3.25 20.30
C ASN A 120 12.02 -4.43 19.95
N LEU A 121 13.33 -4.19 19.92
CA LEU A 121 14.34 -5.18 19.62
C LEU A 121 15.42 -5.20 20.71
N SER A 122 15.49 -6.28 21.46
CA SER A 122 16.56 -6.51 22.45
C SER A 122 17.79 -7.13 21.80
N ARG A 123 18.97 -6.56 22.08
CA ARG A 123 20.26 -7.04 21.58
C ARG A 123 21.28 -7.06 22.72
N SER A 124 22.07 -8.12 22.78
CA SER A 124 23.13 -8.33 23.77
C SER A 124 24.52 -8.51 23.15
N ALA A 125 24.66 -8.21 21.86
CA ALA A 125 25.90 -8.30 21.11
C ALA A 125 25.95 -7.29 19.97
N THR A 126 27.16 -6.81 19.69
CA THR A 126 27.55 -6.09 18.46
C THR A 126 27.19 -6.89 17.21
N GLY A 127 26.91 -6.19 16.11
CA GLY A 127 26.61 -6.78 14.81
C GLY A 127 25.37 -6.19 14.15
N SER A 128 24.90 -6.83 13.09
CA SER A 128 23.70 -6.40 12.38
C SER A 128 22.43 -6.64 13.20
N PHE A 129 21.44 -5.80 12.96
CA PHE A 129 20.10 -5.95 13.49
C PHE A 129 19.05 -5.59 12.43
N THR A 130 17.85 -6.13 12.60
CA THR A 130 16.70 -5.83 11.76
C THR A 130 15.46 -5.92 12.64
N PHE A 131 14.60 -4.91 12.57
CA PHE A 131 13.32 -4.87 13.25
C PHE A 131 12.34 -5.87 12.60
N ALA A 132 11.37 -6.36 13.38
CA ALA A 132 10.46 -7.41 12.92
C ALA A 132 9.40 -6.87 11.95
N THR A 133 8.96 -5.64 12.15
CA THR A 133 7.92 -4.97 11.37
C THR A 133 8.56 -4.31 10.15
N ALA A 134 8.22 -4.81 8.97
CA ALA A 134 8.51 -4.13 7.72
C ALA A 134 7.51 -2.99 7.51
N LEU A 135 7.96 -1.91 6.87
CA LEU A 135 7.18 -0.71 6.62
C LEU A 135 6.96 -0.52 5.11
N HIS A 136 5.85 0.08 4.71
CA HIS A 136 5.59 0.37 3.31
C HIS A 136 6.45 1.54 2.82
N SER A 137 6.51 1.72 1.50
CA SER A 137 7.02 2.97 0.92
C SER A 137 6.28 4.18 1.49
N SER A 138 7.00 5.28 1.68
CA SER A 138 6.53 6.53 2.28
C SER A 138 6.24 6.48 3.79
N ASP A 139 6.29 5.31 4.43
CA ASP A 139 6.25 5.23 5.89
C ASP A 139 7.50 5.84 6.50
N ALA A 140 7.31 6.60 7.59
CA ALA A 140 8.42 7.09 8.39
C ALA A 140 8.94 5.99 9.33
N TYR A 141 10.24 6.00 9.59
CA TYR A 141 10.87 5.21 10.65
C TYR A 141 11.58 6.12 11.65
N ALA A 142 11.61 5.70 12.91
CA ALA A 142 12.23 6.41 14.02
C ALA A 142 12.80 5.40 15.02
N VAL A 143 14.07 5.06 14.82
CA VAL A 143 14.88 4.18 15.66
C VAL A 143 15.48 4.98 16.81
N THR A 144 15.15 4.57 18.03
CA THR A 144 15.65 5.14 19.28
C THR A 144 16.19 4.05 20.20
N VAL A 145 16.98 4.45 21.21
CA VAL A 145 17.29 3.58 22.33
C VAL A 145 16.18 3.72 23.36
N LEU A 146 15.42 2.63 23.56
CA LEU A 146 14.40 2.56 24.61
C LEU A 146 15.03 2.26 25.98
N THR A 147 16.05 1.41 26.02
CA THR A 147 16.76 1.08 27.25
C THR A 147 18.26 0.98 27.01
N GLN A 148 19.03 1.78 27.75
CA GLN A 148 20.48 1.73 27.70
C GLN A 148 21.02 0.48 28.39
N PRO A 149 22.11 -0.13 27.88
CA PRO A 149 22.86 -1.13 28.62
C PRO A 149 23.40 -0.59 29.95
N THR A 150 23.55 -1.47 30.93
CA THR A 150 24.19 -1.13 32.20
C THR A 150 25.66 -0.76 31.97
N GLY A 151 26.07 0.43 32.43
CA GLY A 151 27.46 0.88 32.32
C GLY A 151 27.85 1.49 30.97
N GLN A 152 26.93 1.55 30.01
CA GLN A 152 27.16 2.11 28.68
C GLN A 152 26.06 3.09 28.26
N THR A 153 26.39 3.97 27.32
CA THR A 153 25.45 4.83 26.60
C THR A 153 25.55 4.55 25.11
N CYS A 154 24.46 4.07 24.53
CA CYS A 154 24.30 3.90 23.10
C CYS A 154 23.63 5.13 22.47
N THR A 155 24.12 5.52 21.30
CA THR A 155 23.60 6.62 20.49
C THR A 155 23.23 6.12 19.10
N VAL A 156 22.14 6.65 18.54
CA VAL A 156 21.66 6.28 17.21
C VAL A 156 22.01 7.39 16.22
N SER A 157 22.59 7.01 15.09
CA SER A 157 22.77 7.86 13.91
C SER A 157 22.01 7.27 12.72
N SER A 158 21.52 8.14 11.82
CA SER A 158 20.60 7.76 10.73
C SER A 158 19.32 7.06 11.23
N GLY A 159 18.94 7.31 12.49
CA GLY A 159 17.82 6.66 13.17
C GLY A 159 16.44 7.09 12.67
N THR A 160 16.33 8.18 11.92
CA THR A 160 15.05 8.66 11.39
C THR A 160 15.10 8.80 9.88
N GLY A 161 13.98 8.53 9.21
CA GLY A 161 13.85 8.76 7.79
C GLY A 161 12.51 8.26 7.24
N THR A 162 12.44 8.15 5.92
CA THR A 162 11.27 7.64 5.20
C THR A 162 11.70 6.49 4.31
N VAL A 163 10.92 5.41 4.32
CA VAL A 163 11.16 4.26 3.45
C VAL A 163 10.86 4.67 2.01
N ALA A 164 11.84 4.44 1.12
CA ALA A 164 11.64 4.58 -0.32
C ALA A 164 11.21 3.23 -0.91
N SER A 165 12.06 2.62 -1.74
CA SER A 165 11.80 1.35 -2.41
C SER A 165 12.85 0.28 -2.10
N ALA A 166 13.51 0.38 -0.93
CA ALA A 166 14.52 -0.55 -0.48
C ALA A 166 14.58 -0.66 1.05
N ASN A 167 15.13 -1.77 1.53
CA ASN A 167 15.42 -1.98 2.94
C ASN A 167 16.37 -0.89 3.46
N ILE A 168 16.08 -0.36 4.64
CA ILE A 168 16.96 0.56 5.35
C ILE A 168 17.94 -0.28 6.16
N THR A 169 19.23 -0.19 5.85
CA THR A 169 20.28 -0.99 6.49
C THR A 169 21.41 -0.15 7.08
N ASN A 170 21.27 1.18 7.06
CA ASN A 170 22.32 2.14 7.41
C ASN A 170 22.13 2.79 8.79
N VAL A 171 21.15 2.35 9.59
CA VAL A 171 21.04 2.82 10.97
C VAL A 171 22.29 2.38 11.73
N SER A 172 23.00 3.30 12.36
CA SER A 172 24.18 2.99 13.15
C SER A 172 23.91 3.27 14.62
N VAL A 173 24.24 2.29 15.46
CA VAL A 173 24.16 2.40 16.91
C VAL A 173 25.56 2.23 17.47
N SER A 174 26.09 3.27 18.09
CA SER A 174 27.41 3.24 18.74
C SER A 174 27.24 3.35 20.24
N CYS A 175 27.80 2.39 20.96
CA CYS A 175 27.77 2.34 22.42
C CYS A 175 29.15 2.70 22.99
N ALA A 176 29.18 3.45 24.08
CA ALA A 176 30.41 3.79 24.77
C ALA A 176 30.25 3.58 26.27
N ASP A 177 31.31 3.13 26.93
CA ASP A 177 31.36 3.02 28.39
C ASP A 177 31.11 4.39 29.02
N ASN A 178 30.25 4.41 30.04
CA ASN A 178 29.99 5.63 30.77
C ASN A 178 31.26 6.02 31.55
N ALA A 179 31.58 7.32 31.57
CA ALA A 179 32.70 7.80 32.38
C ALA A 179 32.49 7.39 33.85
N ALA A 180 33.55 6.86 34.47
CA ALA A 180 33.55 6.63 35.91
C ALA A 180 33.37 7.98 36.63
N PRO A 181 32.62 8.02 37.74
CA PRO A 181 32.39 9.24 38.52
C PRO A 181 33.67 9.84 39.10
#